data_AF-A0A937VEE2-F1
#
_entry.id   AF-A0A937VEE2-F1
#
_cell.length_a   1.000
_cell.length_b   1.000
_cell.length_c   1.000
_cell.angle_alpha   90.00
_cell.angle_beta   90.00
_cell.angle_gamma   90.00
#
_symmetry.space_group_name_H-M   'P 1'
#
loop_
_entity.id
_entity.type
_entity.pdbx_description
1 polymer ?
#
loop_
_entity_poly.entity_id
_entity_poly.type
_entity_poly.pdbx_seq_one_letter_code
_entity_poly.pdbx_strand_id
1 'polypeptide(L)'
;MLIVLPRLRRPEVIDYLWQLVKQPRRLSVGAKMATLTILKQMGEDVDITDPGRYFSPRDITPGDLQAAQDVFRMGVRGLARSLRQSRDPIEVEVFMQRINRLSKEALGGEDILLEMVQSAESGATDLEADLLYALGHTTPFPRVQQAAERTLTRLAALGIKPITRAVLDLGQERFYAAYMTDPDHPWQQSVAVAWERAGGLVQALVFLIDFGFPWLGAVKDMFPTRGLTPSQFQRDFVDRQAQRMAAGLLKLLCPKISTISAISSNAGCCTHPQPPSPPRPRATN
;
A
#
# COMPACT_ATOMS: atom_id res chain seq x y z
N MET A 1 5.46 -0.13 -33.83
CA MET A 1 5.80 -1.53 -34.17
C MET A 1 6.58 -1.51 -35.47
N LEU A 2 7.89 -1.79 -35.42
CA LEU A 2 8.86 -1.50 -36.50
C LEU A 2 8.72 -2.51 -37.67
N ILE A 3 8.13 -2.05 -38.79
CA ILE A 3 7.89 -2.79 -40.05
C ILE A 3 9.21 -3.27 -40.73
N VAL A 4 10.37 -2.88 -40.23
CA VAL A 4 11.68 -3.12 -40.86
C VAL A 4 12.32 -4.46 -40.45
N LEU A 5 11.93 -5.04 -39.32
CA LEU A 5 12.58 -6.22 -38.72
C LEU A 5 12.62 -7.48 -39.60
N PRO A 6 11.56 -7.85 -40.37
CA PRO A 6 11.61 -9.07 -41.19
C PRO A 6 12.67 -9.02 -42.30
N ARG A 7 12.98 -7.84 -42.82
CA ARG A 7 13.98 -7.66 -43.90
C ARG A 7 15.42 -7.71 -43.40
N LEU A 8 15.62 -7.58 -42.08
CA LEU A 8 16.93 -7.55 -41.45
C LEU A 8 17.37 -8.93 -40.89
N ARG A 9 16.53 -9.97 -40.97
CA ARG A 9 16.86 -11.36 -40.58
C ARG A 9 17.81 -12.08 -41.56
N ARG A 10 18.66 -11.34 -42.25
CA ARG A 10 19.67 -11.95 -43.12
C ARG A 10 20.84 -12.44 -42.25
N PRO A 11 21.37 -13.66 -42.46
CA PRO A 11 22.47 -14.20 -41.66
C PRO A 11 23.67 -13.24 -41.57
N GLU A 12 23.98 -12.54 -42.65
CA GLU A 12 25.10 -11.60 -42.71
C GLU A 12 24.91 -10.40 -41.78
N VAL A 13 23.67 -9.95 -41.60
CA VAL A 13 23.34 -8.85 -40.68
C VAL A 13 23.43 -9.32 -39.24
N ILE A 14 22.93 -10.52 -38.95
CA ILE A 14 23.01 -11.14 -37.61
C ILE A 14 24.47 -11.32 -37.20
N ASP A 15 25.32 -11.87 -38.08
CA ASP A 15 26.75 -12.05 -37.84
C ASP A 15 27.47 -10.72 -37.62
N TYR A 16 27.15 -9.71 -38.43
CA TYR A 16 27.71 -8.37 -38.28
C TYR A 16 27.35 -7.75 -36.92
N LEU A 17 26.08 -7.82 -36.51
CA LEU A 17 25.64 -7.32 -35.21
C LEU A 17 26.31 -8.08 -34.05
N TRP A 18 26.47 -9.41 -34.15
CA TRP A 18 27.22 -10.19 -33.17
C TRP A 18 28.69 -9.78 -33.08
N GLN A 19 29.35 -9.52 -34.22
CA GLN A 19 30.72 -9.01 -34.23
C GLN A 19 30.82 -7.65 -33.55
N LEU A 20 29.85 -6.74 -33.78
CA LEU A 20 29.82 -5.44 -33.12
C LEU A 20 29.66 -5.57 -31.60
N VAL A 21 28.80 -6.47 -31.12
CA VAL A 21 28.58 -6.72 -29.69
C VAL A 21 29.82 -7.33 -29.03
N LYS A 22 30.48 -8.29 -29.67
CA LYS A 22 31.63 -9.02 -29.11
C LYS A 22 32.90 -8.16 -29.01
N GLN A 23 33.03 -7.11 -29.81
CA GLN A 23 34.22 -6.27 -29.82
C GLN A 23 34.19 -5.23 -28.68
N PRO A 24 35.20 -5.21 -27.80
CA PRO A 24 35.25 -4.24 -26.72
C PRO A 24 35.31 -2.81 -27.25
N ARG A 25 34.59 -1.88 -26.62
CA ARG A 25 34.56 -0.43 -26.94
C ARG A 25 34.11 -0.04 -28.36
N ARG A 26 33.68 -1.00 -29.20
CA ARG A 26 33.21 -0.70 -30.56
C ARG A 26 31.83 -0.03 -30.58
N LEU A 27 31.01 -0.34 -29.58
CA LEU A 27 29.71 0.27 -29.34
C LEU A 27 29.69 0.88 -27.95
N SER A 28 28.97 2.00 -27.78
CA SER A 28 28.59 2.46 -26.44
C SER A 28 27.68 1.44 -25.76
N VAL A 29 27.57 1.50 -24.43
CA VAL A 29 26.72 0.57 -23.67
C VAL A 29 25.27 0.61 -24.18
N GLY A 30 24.75 1.81 -24.44
CA GLY A 30 23.41 1.99 -25.00
C GLY A 30 23.24 1.40 -26.40
N ALA A 31 24.20 1.61 -27.30
CA ALA A 31 24.16 1.05 -28.65
C ALA A 31 24.27 -0.49 -28.63
N LYS A 32 25.06 -1.03 -27.71
CA LYS A 32 25.22 -2.47 -27.49
C LYS A 32 23.95 -3.11 -26.93
N MET A 33 23.28 -2.48 -25.95
CA MET A 33 21.96 -2.91 -25.47
C MET A 33 20.88 -2.87 -26.56
N ALA A 34 20.86 -1.80 -27.36
CA ALA A 34 19.94 -1.71 -28.50
C ALA A 34 20.19 -2.84 -29.51
N THR A 35 21.47 -3.14 -29.78
CA THR A 35 21.88 -4.21 -30.70
C THR A 35 21.47 -5.60 -30.17
N LEU A 36 21.70 -5.89 -28.88
CA LEU A 36 21.25 -7.12 -28.23
C LEU A 36 19.72 -7.28 -28.27
N THR A 37 18.98 -6.17 -28.07
CA THR A 37 17.51 -6.16 -28.18
C THR A 37 17.04 -6.48 -29.59
N ILE A 38 17.70 -5.91 -30.60
CA ILE A 38 17.43 -6.18 -32.02
C ILE A 38 17.71 -7.66 -32.34
N LEU A 39 18.86 -8.20 -31.91
CA LEU A 39 19.22 -9.62 -32.08
C LEU A 39 18.16 -10.54 -31.44
N LYS A 40 17.72 -10.24 -30.21
CA LYS A 40 16.64 -10.99 -29.55
C LYS A 40 15.34 -10.97 -30.35
N GLN A 41 14.94 -9.80 -30.87
CA GLN A 41 13.74 -9.67 -31.72
C GLN A 41 13.88 -10.43 -33.05
N MET A 42 15.11 -10.61 -33.54
CA MET A 42 15.40 -11.43 -34.72
C MET A 42 15.27 -12.93 -34.45
N GLY A 43 15.21 -13.35 -33.19
CA GLY A 43 15.09 -14.75 -32.77
C GLY A 43 16.41 -15.36 -32.29
N GLU A 44 17.47 -14.55 -32.15
CA GLU A 44 18.75 -14.99 -31.59
C GLU A 44 18.62 -15.27 -30.10
N ASP A 45 19.41 -16.24 -29.61
CA ASP A 45 19.48 -16.62 -28.20
C ASP A 45 20.24 -15.57 -27.38
N VAL A 46 19.56 -14.46 -27.10
CA VAL A 46 20.09 -13.36 -26.30
C VAL A 46 19.44 -13.37 -24.92
N ASP A 47 20.27 -13.69 -23.92
CA ASP A 47 19.89 -13.65 -22.52
C ASP A 47 20.15 -12.27 -21.90
N ILE A 48 19.20 -11.35 -22.07
CA ILE A 48 19.27 -10.00 -21.49
C ILE A 48 19.32 -10.04 -19.95
N THR A 49 18.95 -11.16 -19.32
CA THR A 49 18.97 -11.28 -17.85
C THR A 49 20.37 -11.50 -17.29
N ASP A 50 21.33 -11.93 -18.11
CA ASP A 50 22.74 -12.04 -17.78
C ASP A 50 23.60 -11.05 -18.61
N PRO A 51 23.64 -9.77 -18.21
CA PRO A 51 24.46 -8.78 -18.92
C PRO A 51 25.96 -9.11 -18.86
N GLY A 52 26.42 -9.90 -17.88
CA GLY A 52 27.83 -10.28 -17.75
C GLY A 52 28.35 -11.07 -18.95
N ARG A 53 27.48 -11.78 -19.68
CA ARG A 53 27.83 -12.49 -20.92
C ARG A 53 28.25 -11.57 -22.06
N TYR A 54 27.71 -10.35 -22.08
CA TYR A 54 27.86 -9.45 -23.23
C TYR A 54 28.68 -8.21 -22.90
N PHE A 55 28.67 -7.74 -21.66
CA PHE A 55 29.36 -6.51 -21.25
C PHE A 55 30.67 -6.83 -20.52
N SER A 56 31.79 -6.32 -21.03
CA SER A 56 33.04 -6.30 -20.28
C SER A 56 33.12 -5.03 -19.43
N PRO A 57 33.74 -5.04 -18.24
CA PRO A 57 34.03 -3.81 -17.49
C PRO A 57 34.78 -2.76 -18.32
N ARG A 58 35.52 -3.17 -19.34
CA ARG A 58 36.26 -2.28 -20.27
C ARG A 58 35.36 -1.53 -21.26
N ASP A 59 34.12 -1.98 -21.43
CA ASP A 59 33.10 -1.36 -22.29
C ASP A 59 32.39 -0.20 -21.59
N ILE A 60 32.49 -0.14 -20.26
CA ILE A 60 31.84 0.90 -19.46
C ILE A 60 32.77 2.12 -19.44
N THR A 61 32.37 3.18 -20.14
CA THR A 61 33.06 4.46 -20.06
C THR A 61 32.46 5.33 -18.95
N PRO A 62 33.19 6.33 -18.42
CA PRO A 62 32.62 7.31 -17.49
C PRO A 62 31.38 8.01 -18.05
N GLY A 63 31.32 8.23 -19.37
CA GLY A 63 30.15 8.80 -20.04
C GLY A 63 28.92 7.89 -20.01
N ASP A 64 29.11 6.57 -20.12
CA ASP A 64 28.02 5.60 -20.01
C ASP A 64 27.46 5.55 -18.58
N LEU A 65 28.34 5.64 -17.56
CA LEU A 65 27.92 5.73 -16.16
C LEU A 65 27.11 6.99 -15.90
N GLN A 66 27.55 8.13 -16.44
CA GLN A 66 26.84 9.38 -16.29
C GLN A 66 25.48 9.35 -17.00
N ALA A 67 25.41 8.79 -18.21
CA ALA A 67 24.15 8.60 -18.93
C ALA A 67 23.18 7.69 -18.15
N ALA A 68 23.70 6.60 -17.55
CA ALA A 68 22.89 5.73 -16.71
C ALA A 68 22.36 6.46 -15.46
N GLN A 69 23.22 7.26 -14.80
CA GLN A 69 22.81 8.11 -13.67
C GLN A 69 21.76 9.15 -14.07
N ASP A 70 21.88 9.76 -15.24
CA ASP A 70 20.92 10.76 -15.72
C ASP A 70 19.56 10.12 -16.05
N VAL A 71 19.56 8.93 -16.66
CA VAL A 71 18.33 8.15 -16.87
C VAL A 71 17.71 7.76 -15.54
N PHE A 72 18.51 7.32 -14.57
CA PHE A 72 18.04 6.99 -13.23
C PHE A 72 17.41 8.20 -12.54
N ARG A 73 18.09 9.35 -12.54
CA ARG A 73 17.58 10.62 -12.01
C ARG A 73 16.28 11.04 -12.68
N MET A 74 16.19 10.90 -13.99
CA MET A 74 14.96 11.18 -14.74
C MET A 74 13.82 10.24 -14.30
N GLY A 75 14.12 8.96 -14.07
CA GLY A 75 13.20 7.98 -13.52
C GLY A 75 12.70 8.36 -12.12
N VAL A 76 13.62 8.65 -11.20
CA VAL A 76 13.32 9.11 -9.83
C VAL A 76 12.41 10.34 -9.85
N ARG A 77 12.73 11.33 -10.70
CA ARG A 77 11.90 12.53 -10.87
C ARG A 77 10.53 12.20 -11.46
N GLY A 78 10.45 11.24 -12.38
CA GLY A 78 9.19 10.70 -12.88
C GLY A 78 8.33 10.10 -11.77
N LEU A 79 8.92 9.29 -10.90
CA LEU A 79 8.23 8.69 -9.75
C LEU A 79 7.74 9.77 -8.77
N ALA A 80 8.58 10.74 -8.45
CA ALA A 80 8.23 11.85 -7.57
C ALA A 80 7.10 12.72 -8.17
N ARG A 81 7.05 12.91 -9.50
CA ARG A 81 5.91 13.55 -10.19
C ARG A 81 4.64 12.71 -10.07
N SER A 82 4.74 11.39 -10.20
CA SER A 82 3.58 10.51 -10.01
C SER A 82 3.04 10.59 -8.58
N LEU A 83 3.91 10.61 -7.57
CA LEU A 83 3.53 10.82 -6.16
C LEU A 83 2.82 12.15 -5.94
N ARG A 84 3.35 13.23 -6.54
CA ARG A 84 2.76 14.58 -6.47
C ARG A 84 1.33 14.65 -7.01
N GLN A 85 0.99 13.77 -7.95
CA GLN A 85 -0.33 13.72 -8.57
C GLN A 85 -1.33 12.87 -7.77
N SER A 86 -0.85 12.05 -6.83
CA SER A 86 -1.71 11.26 -5.95
C SER A 86 -2.57 12.16 -5.06
N ARG A 87 -3.85 11.80 -4.94
CA ARG A 87 -4.81 12.56 -4.12
C ARG A 87 -5.13 11.86 -2.80
N ASP A 88 -4.86 10.56 -2.75
CA ASP A 88 -5.16 9.70 -1.61
C ASP A 88 -3.84 9.14 -1.04
N PRO A 89 -3.59 9.25 0.28
CA PRO A 89 -2.45 8.60 0.92
C PRO A 89 -2.41 7.07 0.69
N ILE A 90 -3.55 6.39 0.50
CA ILE A 90 -3.56 4.96 0.13
C ILE A 90 -2.90 4.73 -1.23
N GLU A 91 -3.17 5.58 -2.23
CA GLU A 91 -2.53 5.48 -3.55
C GLU A 91 -1.01 5.61 -3.41
N VAL A 92 -0.57 6.54 -2.56
CA VAL A 92 0.84 6.73 -2.25
C VAL A 92 1.43 5.49 -1.57
N GLU A 93 0.78 4.93 -0.55
CA GLU A 93 1.25 3.70 0.11
C GLU A 93 1.35 2.53 -0.88
N VAL A 94 0.32 2.29 -1.70
CA VAL A 94 0.32 1.23 -2.73
C VAL A 94 1.43 1.45 -3.75
N PHE A 95 1.64 2.70 -4.17
CA PHE A 95 2.72 3.06 -5.08
C PHE A 95 4.09 2.79 -4.44
N MET A 96 4.29 3.20 -3.19
CA MET A 96 5.54 2.95 -2.46
C MET A 96 5.77 1.46 -2.20
N GLN A 97 4.71 0.68 -1.93
CA GLN A 97 4.82 -0.78 -1.83
C GLN A 97 5.35 -1.41 -3.13
N ARG A 98 4.96 -0.89 -4.31
CA ARG A 98 5.51 -1.36 -5.59
C ARG A 98 6.99 -1.02 -5.71
N ILE A 99 7.40 0.19 -5.33
CA ILE A 99 8.82 0.58 -5.30
C ILE A 99 9.62 -0.33 -4.34
N ASN A 100 9.09 -0.59 -3.15
CA ASN A 100 9.70 -1.49 -2.17
C ASN A 100 9.73 -2.97 -2.59
N ARG A 101 8.96 -3.36 -3.62
CA ARG A 101 9.05 -4.71 -4.22
C ARG A 101 10.17 -4.77 -5.26
N LEU A 102 10.43 -3.69 -6.00
CA LEU A 102 11.55 -3.63 -6.95
C LEU A 102 12.89 -3.92 -6.25
N SER A 103 13.06 -3.46 -5.01
CA SER A 103 14.25 -3.78 -4.22
C SER A 103 14.34 -5.26 -3.86
N LYS A 104 13.24 -5.99 -3.70
CA LYS A 104 13.30 -7.44 -3.42
C LYS A 104 13.70 -8.26 -4.64
N GLU A 105 13.41 -7.75 -5.83
CA GLU A 105 13.65 -8.45 -7.11
C GLU A 105 15.04 -8.14 -7.69
N ALA A 106 15.65 -7.02 -7.31
CA ALA A 106 16.96 -6.62 -7.79
C ALA A 106 18.11 -7.10 -6.89
N LEU A 107 19.23 -7.52 -7.50
CA LEU A 107 20.50 -7.75 -6.79
C LEU A 107 20.96 -6.42 -6.15
N GLY A 108 21.14 -6.41 -4.83
CA GLY A 108 21.49 -5.19 -4.08
C GLY A 108 20.28 -4.28 -3.77
N GLY A 109 19.07 -4.82 -3.75
CA GLY A 109 17.80 -4.13 -3.53
C GLY A 109 17.76 -2.83 -2.72
N GLU A 110 18.28 -2.86 -1.49
CA GLU A 110 18.31 -1.70 -0.60
C GLU A 110 19.17 -0.55 -1.18
N ASP A 111 20.26 -0.90 -1.86
CA ASP A 111 21.19 0.06 -2.47
C ASP A 111 20.50 0.88 -3.57
N ILE A 112 19.54 0.30 -4.30
CA ILE A 112 18.73 1.05 -5.28
C ILE A 112 17.94 2.15 -4.58
N LEU A 113 17.32 1.85 -3.43
CA LEU A 113 16.55 2.84 -2.68
C LEU A 113 17.45 3.92 -2.07
N LEU A 114 18.66 3.56 -1.63
CA LEU A 114 19.67 4.51 -1.18
C LEU A 114 20.13 5.43 -2.33
N GLU A 115 20.30 4.90 -3.53
CA GLU A 115 20.60 5.69 -4.73
C GLU A 115 19.43 6.63 -5.08
N MET A 116 18.17 6.19 -4.90
CA MET A 116 17.01 7.07 -5.05
C MET A 116 17.06 8.25 -4.06
N VAL A 117 17.46 8.00 -2.80
CA VAL A 117 17.64 9.05 -1.78
C VAL A 117 18.72 10.05 -2.22
N GLN A 118 19.87 9.57 -2.68
CA GLN A 118 20.96 10.44 -3.16
C GLN A 118 20.57 11.25 -4.41
N SER A 119 19.85 10.61 -5.33
CA SER A 119 19.29 11.27 -6.51
C SER A 119 18.28 12.36 -6.13
N ALA A 120 17.42 12.08 -5.15
CA ALA A 120 16.43 13.04 -4.66
C ALA A 120 17.10 14.23 -3.92
N GLU A 121 18.15 13.96 -3.13
CA GLU A 121 18.98 14.99 -2.50
C GLU A 121 19.58 15.94 -3.55
N SER A 122 20.14 15.38 -4.62
CA SER A 122 20.77 16.16 -5.68
C SER A 122 19.77 17.03 -6.46
N GLY A 123 18.50 16.60 -6.54
CA GLY A 123 17.43 17.37 -7.17
C GLY A 123 17.01 18.59 -6.34
N ALA A 124 16.99 18.43 -5.02
CA ALA A 124 16.70 19.50 -4.04
C ALA A 124 15.47 20.36 -4.40
N THR A 125 14.35 19.74 -4.81
CA THR A 125 13.07 20.44 -4.95
C THR A 125 12.01 19.86 -4.01
N ASP A 126 10.89 20.55 -3.88
CA ASP A 126 9.73 20.11 -3.08
C ASP A 126 9.18 18.77 -3.57
N LEU A 127 9.32 18.50 -4.86
CA LEU A 127 8.91 17.25 -5.49
C LEU A 127 9.77 16.06 -5.04
N GLU A 128 11.09 16.22 -5.02
CA GLU A 128 11.98 15.19 -4.47
C GLU A 128 11.82 15.07 -2.94
N ALA A 129 11.49 16.16 -2.24
CA ALA A 129 11.18 16.12 -0.82
C ALA A 129 9.93 15.28 -0.51
N ASP A 130 8.87 15.36 -1.35
CA ASP A 130 7.70 14.48 -1.24
C ASP A 130 8.10 13.00 -1.37
N LEU A 131 8.95 12.66 -2.34
CA LEU A 131 9.44 11.28 -2.51
C LEU A 131 10.24 10.81 -1.29
N LEU A 132 11.15 11.65 -0.78
CA LEU A 132 11.95 11.32 0.40
C LEU A 132 11.07 11.11 1.63
N TYR A 133 10.04 11.95 1.82
CA TYR A 133 9.09 11.78 2.92
C TYR A 133 8.32 10.46 2.79
N ALA A 134 7.83 10.14 1.59
CA ALA A 134 7.15 8.88 1.33
C ALA A 134 8.07 7.67 1.57
N LEU A 135 9.32 7.72 1.11
CA LEU A 135 10.32 6.67 1.36
C LEU A 135 10.56 6.47 2.86
N GLY A 136 10.77 7.56 3.61
CA GLY A 136 11.02 7.52 5.05
C GLY A 136 9.89 6.83 5.84
N HIS A 137 8.64 6.99 5.43
CA HIS A 137 7.48 6.49 6.17
C HIS A 137 6.99 5.10 5.71
N THR A 138 7.35 4.66 4.50
CA THR A 138 6.74 3.45 3.90
C THR A 138 7.73 2.32 3.66
N THR A 139 9.03 2.61 3.63
CA THR A 139 10.03 1.59 3.35
C THR A 139 10.29 0.70 4.57
N PRO A 140 10.46 -0.63 4.42
CA PRO A 140 10.78 -1.52 5.54
C PRO A 140 12.28 -1.52 5.89
N PHE A 141 13.13 -0.77 5.18
CA PHE A 141 14.58 -0.80 5.35
C PHE A 141 15.07 0.36 6.24
N PRO A 142 15.53 0.10 7.48
CA PRO A 142 15.87 1.17 8.43
C PRO A 142 16.97 2.13 7.94
N ARG A 143 17.94 1.63 7.17
CA ARG A 143 19.01 2.46 6.60
C ARG A 143 18.48 3.47 5.59
N VAL A 144 17.50 3.07 4.77
CA VAL A 144 16.83 3.96 3.81
C VAL A 144 16.01 5.01 4.54
N GLN A 145 15.28 4.61 5.60
CA GLN A 145 14.52 5.55 6.44
C GLN A 145 15.44 6.63 7.03
N GLN A 146 16.52 6.23 7.69
CA GLN A 146 17.49 7.16 8.28
C GLN A 146 18.14 8.07 7.24
N ALA A 147 18.48 7.53 6.05
CA ALA A 147 19.06 8.32 4.97
C ALA A 147 18.06 9.36 4.44
N ALA A 148 16.79 8.98 4.27
CA ALA A 148 15.73 9.87 3.84
C ALA A 148 15.47 10.99 4.86
N GLU A 149 15.37 10.67 6.15
CA GLU A 149 15.18 11.64 7.24
C GLU A 149 16.33 12.65 7.35
N ARG A 150 17.58 12.17 7.30
CA ARG A 150 18.76 13.05 7.31
C ARG A 150 18.77 13.99 6.10
N THR A 151 18.37 13.48 4.94
CA THR A 151 18.30 14.26 3.71
C THR A 151 17.18 15.28 3.78
N LEU A 152 16.00 14.92 4.26
CA LEU A 152 14.89 15.84 4.51
C LEU A 152 15.28 16.94 5.48
N THR A 153 16.02 16.62 6.55
CA THR A 153 16.51 17.62 7.51
C THR A 153 17.44 18.63 6.84
N ARG A 154 18.34 18.17 5.96
CA ARG A 154 19.24 19.04 5.18
C ARG A 154 18.46 19.91 4.17
N LEU A 155 17.50 19.33 3.45
CA LEU A 155 16.64 20.08 2.53
C LEU A 155 15.77 21.11 3.26
N ALA A 156 15.26 20.77 4.45
CA ALA A 156 14.46 21.68 5.27
C ALA A 156 15.27 22.91 5.74
N ALA A 157 16.57 22.74 6.01
CA ALA A 157 17.47 23.86 6.32
C ALA A 157 17.64 24.83 5.13
N LEU A 158 17.39 24.36 3.91
CA LEU A 158 17.35 25.16 2.68
C LEU A 158 15.95 25.69 2.35
N GLY A 159 14.96 25.47 3.22
CA GLY A 159 13.56 25.85 3.00
C GLY A 159 12.78 24.91 2.07
N ILE A 160 13.37 23.81 1.62
CA ILE A 160 12.72 22.82 0.77
C ILE A 160 12.02 21.79 1.66
N LYS A 161 10.71 21.62 1.47
CA LYS A 161 9.88 20.75 2.30
C LYS A 161 8.90 19.95 1.44
N PRO A 162 8.47 18.76 1.87
CA PRO A 162 7.35 18.07 1.25
C PRO A 162 6.09 18.95 1.40
N ILE A 163 5.27 19.01 0.35
CA ILE A 163 4.04 19.84 0.34
C ILE A 163 2.81 19.09 -0.17
N THR A 164 2.96 17.87 -0.67
CA THR A 164 1.81 17.08 -1.13
C THR A 164 1.01 16.57 0.06
N ARG A 165 -0.26 16.99 0.18
CA ARG A 165 -1.14 16.58 1.29
C ARG A 165 -1.23 15.05 1.45
N ALA A 166 -1.43 14.32 0.36
CA ALA A 166 -1.47 12.85 0.40
C ALA A 166 -0.17 12.21 0.92
N VAL A 167 0.97 12.86 0.68
CA VAL A 167 2.28 12.40 1.19
C VAL A 167 2.44 12.78 2.66
N LEU A 168 2.07 13.99 3.05
CA LEU A 168 2.16 14.46 4.44
C LEU A 168 1.24 13.69 5.39
N ASP A 169 0.12 13.20 4.87
CA ASP A 169 -0.84 12.36 5.60
C ASP A 169 -0.35 10.90 5.77
N LEU A 170 0.78 10.51 5.15
CA LEU A 170 1.37 9.18 5.35
C LEU A 170 1.83 8.98 6.79
N GLY A 171 1.50 7.80 7.33
CA GLY A 171 1.92 7.42 8.68
C GLY A 171 1.26 8.23 9.80
N GLN A 172 0.42 9.23 9.48
CA GLN A 172 -0.38 9.93 10.47
C GLN A 172 -1.66 9.14 10.73
N GLU A 173 -1.59 8.21 11.67
CA GLU A 173 -2.81 7.72 12.32
C GLU A 173 -3.41 8.89 13.11
N ARG A 174 -4.50 9.47 12.60
CA ARG A 174 -5.18 10.56 13.29
C ARG A 174 -6.09 9.95 14.33
N PHE A 175 -5.90 10.32 15.58
CA PHE A 175 -6.88 9.97 16.61
C PHE A 175 -8.26 10.45 16.16
N TYR A 176 -9.20 9.52 16.05
CA TYR A 176 -10.55 9.81 15.60
C TYR A 176 -11.45 10.06 16.80
N ALA A 177 -11.55 9.07 17.69
CA ALA A 177 -12.32 9.16 18.91
C ALA A 177 -11.98 8.02 19.87
N ALA A 178 -12.28 8.20 21.15
CA ALA A 178 -12.29 7.13 22.13
C ALA A 178 -13.71 7.00 22.70
N TYR A 179 -14.21 5.78 22.77
CA TYR A 179 -15.53 5.46 23.30
C TYR A 179 -15.36 4.52 24.49
N MET A 180 -16.22 4.67 25.49
CA MET A 180 -16.31 3.76 26.62
C MET A 180 -17.78 3.36 26.77
N THR A 181 -18.06 2.06 26.95
CA THR A 181 -19.41 1.63 27.33
C THR A 181 -19.71 2.02 28.77
N ASP A 182 -21.01 2.02 29.09
CA ASP A 182 -21.63 2.52 30.32
C ASP A 182 -20.69 2.57 31.53
N PRO A 183 -20.26 3.77 31.99
CA PRO A 183 -19.41 3.89 33.17
C PRO A 183 -20.05 3.28 34.41
N ASP A 184 -21.38 3.13 34.43
CA ASP A 184 -22.15 2.64 35.57
C ASP A 184 -22.29 1.11 35.57
N HIS A 185 -21.77 0.38 34.56
CA HIS A 185 -21.77 -1.08 34.56
C HIS A 185 -20.60 -1.60 35.44
N PRO A 186 -20.87 -2.25 36.60
CA PRO A 186 -19.88 -2.35 37.67
C PRO A 186 -18.83 -3.46 37.51
N TRP A 187 -18.90 -4.28 36.46
CA TRP A 187 -18.04 -5.47 36.32
C TRP A 187 -17.37 -5.63 34.96
N GLN A 188 -17.89 -5.04 33.88
CA GLN A 188 -17.23 -5.13 32.58
C GLN A 188 -17.50 -3.86 31.77
N GLN A 189 -16.42 -3.21 31.34
CA GLN A 189 -16.45 -2.05 30.45
C GLN A 189 -15.73 -2.41 29.16
N SER A 190 -16.07 -1.73 28.08
CA SER A 190 -15.32 -1.79 26.82
C SER A 190 -14.85 -0.41 26.43
N VAL A 191 -13.56 -0.27 26.22
CA VAL A 191 -12.94 0.96 25.69
C VAL A 191 -12.58 0.71 24.24
N ALA A 192 -13.05 1.56 23.34
CA ALA A 192 -12.69 1.52 21.93
C ALA A 192 -11.92 2.77 21.57
N VAL A 193 -10.66 2.61 21.19
CA VAL A 193 -9.82 3.70 20.68
C VAL A 193 -9.82 3.62 19.17
N ALA A 194 -10.39 4.62 18.51
CA ALA A 194 -10.51 4.70 17.06
C ALA A 194 -9.50 5.71 16.50
N TRP A 195 -8.89 5.35 15.39
CA TRP A 195 -8.04 6.23 14.60
C TRP A 195 -8.44 6.17 13.13
N GLU A 196 -8.31 7.31 12.46
CA GLU A 196 -8.41 7.44 11.02
C GLU A 196 -7.04 7.10 10.43
N ARG A 197 -7.04 6.10 9.56
CA ARG A 197 -5.88 5.67 8.78
C ARG A 197 -5.83 6.43 7.46
N ALA A 198 -4.72 6.30 6.75
CA ALA A 198 -4.61 6.70 5.36
C ALA A 198 -5.84 6.24 4.55
N GLY A 199 -6.43 7.16 3.77
CA GLY A 199 -7.59 6.96 2.90
C GLY A 199 -8.95 7.14 3.57
N GLY A 200 -8.95 7.79 4.73
CA GLY A 200 -10.18 8.19 5.42
C GLY A 200 -10.96 7.03 6.01
N LEU A 201 -10.32 5.87 6.20
CA LEU A 201 -10.91 4.73 6.86
C LEU A 201 -10.61 4.78 8.35
N VAL A 202 -11.63 4.57 9.17
CA VAL A 202 -11.54 4.50 10.63
C VAL A 202 -11.39 3.05 11.03
N GLN A 203 -10.39 2.77 11.86
CA GLN A 203 -10.18 1.49 12.54
C GLN A 203 -10.19 1.74 14.05
N ALA A 204 -10.74 0.82 14.82
CA ALA A 204 -10.70 0.89 16.28
C ALA A 204 -10.06 -0.34 16.89
N LEU A 205 -9.38 -0.14 18.01
CA LEU A 205 -8.94 -1.19 18.91
C LEU A 205 -9.88 -1.22 20.09
N VAL A 206 -10.53 -2.36 20.29
CA VAL A 206 -11.51 -2.57 21.36
C VAL A 206 -10.86 -3.37 22.47
N PHE A 207 -10.85 -2.79 23.66
CA PHE A 207 -10.39 -3.38 24.90
C PHE A 207 -11.60 -3.78 25.74
N LEU A 208 -11.65 -5.03 26.18
CA LEU A 208 -12.60 -5.47 27.19
C LEU A 208 -11.90 -5.40 28.55
N ILE A 209 -12.44 -4.59 29.46
CA ILE A 209 -11.85 -4.34 30.77
C ILE A 209 -12.77 -4.94 31.84
N ASP A 210 -12.22 -5.77 32.70
CA ASP A 210 -12.90 -6.32 33.86
C ASP A 210 -12.68 -5.39 35.06
N PHE A 211 -13.74 -5.13 35.82
CA PHE A 211 -13.68 -4.38 37.08
C PHE A 211 -14.19 -5.20 38.27
N GLY A 212 -14.48 -6.49 38.07
CA GLY A 212 -14.83 -7.41 39.16
C GLY A 212 -13.61 -7.75 40.02
N PHE A 213 -13.80 -7.90 41.34
CA PHE A 213 -12.76 -8.41 42.23
C PHE A 213 -12.40 -9.87 41.86
N PRO A 214 -11.12 -10.26 41.79
CA PRO A 214 -9.90 -9.50 42.15
C PRO A 214 -9.25 -8.69 41.01
N TRP A 215 -9.86 -8.61 39.83
CA TRP A 215 -9.26 -8.18 38.56
C TRP A 215 -9.56 -6.71 38.20
N LEU A 216 -9.61 -5.81 39.18
CA LEU A 216 -9.95 -4.39 39.00
C LEU A 216 -9.09 -3.72 37.92
N GLY A 217 -9.68 -3.45 36.75
CA GLY A 217 -9.04 -2.76 35.62
C GLY A 217 -8.23 -3.69 34.70
N ALA A 218 -8.37 -5.01 34.82
CA ALA A 218 -7.64 -5.94 33.96
C ALA A 218 -8.19 -5.95 32.53
N VAL A 219 -7.31 -5.85 31.53
CA VAL A 219 -7.69 -6.09 30.13
C VAL A 219 -7.92 -7.58 29.94
N LYS A 220 -9.18 -7.95 29.75
CA LYS A 220 -9.63 -9.33 29.51
C LYS A 220 -9.38 -9.77 28.08
N ASP A 221 -9.60 -8.88 27.13
CA ASP A 221 -9.42 -9.14 25.70
C ASP A 221 -9.13 -7.85 24.93
N MET A 222 -8.51 -7.97 23.77
CA MET A 222 -8.22 -6.89 22.85
C MET A 222 -8.35 -7.36 21.40
N PHE A 223 -9.16 -6.67 20.60
CA PHE A 223 -9.29 -6.98 19.18
C PHE A 223 -9.45 -5.72 18.31
N PRO A 224 -8.85 -5.70 17.11
CA PRO A 224 -9.04 -4.62 16.16
C PRO A 224 -10.34 -4.81 15.37
N THR A 225 -11.01 -3.71 15.04
CA THR A 225 -12.10 -3.73 14.06
C THR A 225 -11.52 -3.80 12.64
N ARG A 226 -12.37 -4.16 11.67
CA ARG A 226 -12.08 -3.87 10.26
C ARG A 226 -12.08 -2.36 10.02
N GLY A 227 -11.38 -1.90 8.99
CA GLY A 227 -11.47 -0.52 8.53
C GLY A 227 -12.86 -0.22 7.96
N LEU A 228 -13.44 0.90 8.36
CA LEU A 228 -14.77 1.36 7.96
C LEU A 228 -14.70 2.81 7.50
N THR A 229 -15.62 3.26 6.64
CA THR A 229 -15.75 4.71 6.40
C THR A 229 -16.26 5.41 7.67
N PRO A 230 -16.04 6.72 7.88
CA PRO A 230 -16.44 7.41 9.11
C PRO A 230 -17.95 7.31 9.37
N SER A 231 -18.77 7.37 8.31
CA SER A 231 -20.23 7.25 8.41
C SER A 231 -20.70 5.81 8.68
N GLN A 232 -19.96 4.80 8.23
CA GLN A 232 -20.21 3.41 8.60
C GLN A 232 -19.78 3.17 10.05
N PHE A 233 -18.62 3.69 10.45
CA PHE A 233 -18.14 3.58 11.82
C PHE A 233 -19.14 4.21 12.81
N GLN A 234 -19.64 5.42 12.53
CA GLN A 234 -20.66 6.06 13.35
C GLN A 234 -21.92 5.19 13.47
N ARG A 235 -22.49 4.74 12.35
CA ARG A 235 -23.76 3.99 12.36
C ARG A 235 -23.62 2.58 12.93
N ASP A 236 -22.61 1.83 12.49
CA ASP A 236 -22.49 0.40 12.78
C ASP A 236 -21.78 0.14 14.10
N PHE A 237 -20.89 1.04 14.53
CA PHE A 237 -20.15 0.90 15.77
C PHE A 237 -20.74 1.77 16.87
N VAL A 238 -20.75 3.10 16.70
CA VAL A 238 -21.14 4.04 17.77
C VAL A 238 -22.63 3.96 18.08
N ASP A 239 -23.49 4.12 17.07
CA ASP A 239 -24.94 4.20 17.28
C ASP A 239 -25.51 2.85 17.74
N ARG A 240 -25.04 1.73 17.18
CA ARG A 240 -25.46 0.39 17.64
C ARG A 240 -25.00 0.08 19.06
N GLN A 241 -23.80 0.50 19.46
CA GLN A 241 -23.34 0.36 20.84
C GLN A 241 -24.23 1.18 21.79
N ALA A 242 -24.51 2.44 21.45
CA ALA A 242 -25.40 3.30 22.22
C ALA A 242 -26.83 2.72 22.33
N GLN A 243 -27.37 2.15 21.25
CA GLN A 243 -28.68 1.49 21.26
C GLN A 243 -28.70 0.24 22.16
N ARG A 244 -27.64 -0.57 22.15
CA ARG A 244 -27.52 -1.73 23.05
C ARG A 244 -27.46 -1.31 24.52
N MET A 245 -26.75 -0.23 24.82
CA MET A 245 -26.70 0.35 26.17
C MET A 245 -28.08 0.87 26.61
N ALA A 246 -28.75 1.65 25.76
CA ALA A 246 -30.08 2.16 26.04
C ALA A 246 -31.11 1.02 26.27
N ALA A 247 -31.03 -0.05 25.49
CA ALA A 247 -31.86 -1.24 25.67
C ALA A 247 -31.55 -2.01 26.97
N GLY A 248 -30.29 -2.01 27.41
CA GLY A 248 -29.87 -2.57 28.70
C GLY A 248 -30.42 -1.78 29.89
N LEU A 249 -30.29 -0.46 29.84
CA LEU A 249 -30.83 0.48 30.84
C LEU A 249 -32.36 0.35 30.98
N LEU A 250 -33.09 0.27 29.87
CA LEU A 250 -34.54 0.06 29.89
C LEU A 250 -34.94 -1.26 30.56
N LYS A 251 -34.15 -2.33 30.41
CA LYS A 251 -34.40 -3.61 31.11
C LYS A 251 -34.13 -3.51 32.61
N LEU A 252 -33.13 -2.73 33.02
CA LEU A 252 -32.79 -2.51 34.43
C LEU A 252 -33.81 -1.60 35.13
N LEU A 253 -34.33 -0.59 34.43
CA LEU A 253 -35.31 0.37 34.96
C LEU A 253 -36.75 -0.19 34.93
N CYS A 254 -37.06 -1.12 34.02
CA CYS A 254 -38.38 -1.74 33.90
C CYS A 254 -38.34 -3.28 33.93
N PRO A 255 -37.87 -3.92 35.03
CA PRO A 255 -37.78 -5.38 35.11
C PRO A 255 -39.15 -6.09 35.03
N LYS A 256 -40.25 -5.36 35.23
CA LYS A 256 -41.63 -5.91 35.26
C LYS A 256 -42.36 -5.93 33.92
N ILE A 257 -41.83 -5.34 32.84
CA ILE A 257 -42.53 -5.33 31.53
C ILE A 257 -42.14 -6.53 30.65
N SER A 258 -40.93 -7.08 30.83
CA SER A 258 -40.45 -8.24 30.04
C SER A 258 -41.16 -9.57 30.34
N THR A 259 -42.00 -9.64 31.38
CA THR A 259 -42.77 -10.86 31.70
C THR A 259 -44.17 -10.84 31.09
N ILE A 260 -44.68 -9.68 30.63
CA ILE A 260 -46.04 -9.59 30.06
C ILE A 260 -46.06 -9.97 28.57
N SER A 261 -44.94 -9.90 27.86
CA SER A 261 -44.86 -10.33 26.46
C SER A 261 -44.85 -11.85 26.27
N ALA A 262 -44.61 -12.63 27.34
CA ALA A 262 -44.53 -14.10 27.26
C ALA A 262 -45.87 -14.82 27.55
N ILE A 263 -46.95 -14.09 27.87
CA ILE A 263 -48.26 -14.68 28.24
C ILE A 263 -49.35 -14.40 27.17
N SER A 264 -49.05 -13.62 26.12
CA SER A 264 -50.02 -13.29 25.06
C SER A 264 -49.85 -14.09 23.75
N SER A 265 -48.98 -15.10 23.67
CA SER A 265 -48.74 -15.84 22.41
C SER A 265 -49.22 -17.31 22.45
N ASN A 266 -50.16 -17.66 23.34
CA ASN A 266 -50.72 -19.01 23.42
C ASN A 266 -52.26 -19.04 23.28
N ALA A 267 -52.79 -18.29 22.32
CA ALA A 267 -54.17 -18.43 21.86
C ALA A 267 -54.23 -18.32 20.34
N GLY A 268 -54.69 -19.39 19.67
CA GLY A 268 -55.13 -19.32 18.28
C GLY A 268 -54.37 -20.19 17.30
N CYS A 269 -54.64 -21.51 17.34
CA CYS A 269 -54.60 -22.34 16.16
C CYS A 269 -55.47 -21.70 15.04
N CYS A 270 -54.84 -21.16 14.01
CA CYS A 270 -55.44 -21.04 12.69
C CYS A 270 -54.46 -21.61 11.68
N THR A 271 -54.73 -22.85 11.27
CA THR A 271 -54.14 -23.49 10.09
C THR A 271 -54.51 -22.68 8.84
N HIS A 272 -53.54 -22.03 8.21
CA HIS A 272 -53.63 -21.60 6.82
C HIS A 272 -52.84 -22.59 5.93
N PRO A 273 -53.40 -23.00 4.77
CA PRO A 273 -52.80 -23.99 3.90
C PRO A 273 -51.54 -23.45 3.21
N GLN A 274 -50.54 -24.33 3.05
CA GLN A 274 -49.33 -24.05 2.27
C GLN A 274 -49.70 -23.72 0.81
N PRO A 275 -49.12 -22.66 0.21
CA PRO A 275 -49.20 -22.46 -1.23
C PRO A 275 -48.40 -23.56 -1.96
N PRO A 276 -48.86 -24.03 -3.13
CA PRO A 276 -48.18 -25.08 -3.88
C PRO A 276 -46.82 -24.59 -4.39
N SER A 277 -45.81 -25.45 -4.25
CA SER A 277 -44.46 -25.24 -4.78
C SER A 277 -44.48 -25.06 -6.31
N PRO A 278 -43.65 -24.15 -6.85
CA PRO A 278 -43.54 -23.96 -8.29
C PRO A 278 -42.96 -25.21 -9.00
N PRO A 279 -43.37 -25.48 -10.26
CA PRO A 279 -42.88 -26.62 -11.01
C PRO A 279 -41.38 -26.49 -11.31
N ARG A 280 -40.65 -27.61 -11.11
CA ARG A 280 -39.24 -27.71 -11.50
C ARG A 280 -39.12 -27.64 -13.04
N PRO A 281 -38.14 -26.89 -13.58
CA PRO A 281 -37.89 -26.87 -15.02
C PRO A 281 -37.43 -28.25 -15.50
N ARG A 282 -38.05 -28.74 -16.58
CA ARG A 282 -37.61 -29.92 -17.32
C ARG A 282 -36.28 -29.59 -18.01
N ALA A 283 -35.27 -30.42 -17.77
CA ALA A 283 -34.07 -30.45 -18.59
C ALA A 283 -34.44 -31.04 -19.97
N THR A 284 -34.15 -30.29 -21.03
CA THR A 284 -34.09 -30.80 -22.40
C THR A 284 -32.63 -31.13 -22.71
N ASN A 285 -32.36 -32.43 -22.91
CA ASN A 285 -31.44 -33.01 -23.89
C ASN A 285 -31.65 -34.53 -23.90
#